data_AF-A0A3L6R1E5-F1
#
_entry.id   AF-A0A3L6R1E5-F1
#
_cell.length_a   1.000
_cell.length_b   1.000
_cell.length_c   1.000
_cell.angle_alpha   90.00
_cell.angle_beta   90.00
_cell.angle_gamma   90.00
#
_symmetry.space_group_name_H-M   'P 1'
#
loop_
_entity.id
_entity.type
_entity.pdbx_description
1 polymer ?
#
loop_
_entity_poly.entity_id
_entity_poly.type
_entity_poly.pdbx_seq_one_letter_code
_entity_poly.pdbx_strand_id
1 'polypeptide(L)'
;MGRQLVRGPRAEVHRALREDHGEAGVAVGPFCLVNGDGDDTLERGRGGEAAAAAEAARVLKWLDTKPARSVVYVCFGSLTRFPLEQVSELGMGLADSGANFVWVVGDKNVPLLPDIDAAAPGRGLVVRGWAPQVAVLRHAAVGAFVTHCGWGAVTEAAAAGVPVLAWPVFAEQFYNEALVVGLAGGGLGLERGDGPRGGWRLSGRSGGRWAFLLDGQ
;
A
#
# COMPACT_ATOMS: atom_id res chain seq x y z
N MET A 1 -36.01 -19.66 -19.61
CA MET A 1 -34.89 -18.75 -19.96
C MET A 1 -34.12 -18.48 -18.68
N GLY A 2 -33.15 -19.33 -18.35
CA GLY A 2 -32.42 -19.28 -17.08
C GLY A 2 -31.41 -18.15 -17.08
N ARG A 3 -31.47 -17.26 -16.08
CA ARG A 3 -30.41 -16.26 -15.85
C ARG A 3 -29.15 -17.01 -15.45
N GLN A 4 -28.17 -17.02 -16.36
CA GLN A 4 -26.81 -17.43 -16.05
C GLN A 4 -26.23 -16.38 -15.09
N LEU A 5 -26.26 -16.69 -13.79
CA LEU A 5 -25.52 -15.94 -12.78
C LEU A 5 -24.05 -16.01 -13.18
N VAL A 6 -23.51 -14.88 -13.65
CA VAL A 6 -22.06 -14.70 -13.80
C VAL A 6 -21.48 -14.91 -12.39
N ARG A 7 -20.77 -16.03 -12.22
CA ARG A 7 -20.20 -16.43 -10.93
C ARG A 7 -19.06 -15.47 -10.59
N GLY A 8 -19.13 -14.85 -9.42
CA GLY A 8 -18.09 -13.93 -8.97
C GLY A 8 -16.84 -14.67 -8.45
N PRO A 9 -15.66 -14.01 -8.44
CA PRO A 9 -14.37 -14.62 -8.08
C PRO A 9 -14.34 -15.29 -6.69
N ARG A 10 -15.20 -14.84 -5.75
CA ARG A 10 -15.32 -15.41 -4.40
C ARG A 10 -15.78 -16.88 -4.39
N ALA A 11 -16.62 -17.28 -5.34
CA ALA A 11 -17.14 -18.65 -5.40
C ALA A 11 -16.12 -19.64 -5.97
N GLU A 12 -15.12 -19.14 -6.70
CA GLU A 12 -14.07 -19.96 -7.33
C GLU A 12 -12.95 -20.29 -6.33
N VAL A 13 -12.47 -19.32 -5.54
CA VAL A 13 -11.39 -19.55 -4.57
C VAL A 13 -11.80 -20.54 -3.47
N HIS A 14 -12.98 -20.38 -2.89
CA HIS A 14 -13.48 -21.31 -1.86
C HIS A 14 -13.80 -22.70 -2.39
N ARG A 15 -14.07 -22.82 -3.71
CA ARG A 15 -14.28 -24.11 -4.36
C ARG A 15 -12.94 -24.79 -4.62
N ALA A 16 -11.99 -24.07 -5.22
CA ALA A 16 -10.64 -24.56 -5.47
C ALA A 16 -9.97 -25.07 -4.18
N LEU A 17 -10.08 -24.32 -3.07
CA LEU A 17 -9.54 -24.76 -1.77
C LEU A 17 -10.15 -26.09 -1.28
N ARG A 18 -11.45 -26.32 -1.53
CA ARG A 18 -12.11 -27.59 -1.18
C ARG A 18 -11.73 -28.72 -2.12
N GLU A 19 -11.57 -28.42 -3.40
CA GLU A 19 -11.23 -29.40 -4.44
C GLU A 19 -9.77 -29.87 -4.31
N ASP A 20 -8.83 -28.96 -4.05
CA ASP A 20 -7.40 -29.26 -4.02
C ASP A 20 -6.91 -29.82 -2.68
N HIS A 21 -7.56 -29.46 -1.57
CA HIS A 21 -7.07 -29.81 -0.22
C HIS A 21 -8.06 -30.64 0.61
N GLY A 22 -9.26 -30.94 0.11
CA GLY A 22 -10.25 -31.78 0.81
C GLY A 22 -10.87 -31.16 2.07
N GLU A 23 -10.43 -29.97 2.48
CA GLU A 23 -10.94 -29.27 3.67
C GLU A 23 -11.76 -28.04 3.29
N ALA A 24 -12.90 -27.87 3.97
CA ALA A 24 -13.67 -26.64 3.90
C ALA A 24 -13.05 -25.56 4.80
N GLY A 25 -12.06 -24.84 4.27
CA GLY A 25 -11.48 -23.69 4.96
C GLY A 25 -12.55 -22.63 5.31
N VAL A 26 -12.54 -22.14 6.55
CA VAL A 26 -13.43 -21.08 7.04
C VAL A 26 -12.73 -19.73 6.92
N ALA A 27 -13.31 -18.80 6.15
CA ALA A 27 -12.80 -17.43 6.09
C ALA A 27 -13.28 -16.63 7.31
N VAL A 28 -12.33 -16.19 8.14
CA VAL A 28 -12.57 -15.44 9.39
C VAL A 28 -12.01 -14.00 9.37
N GLY A 29 -11.38 -13.61 8.26
CA GLY A 29 -10.79 -12.27 8.10
C GLY A 29 -11.77 -11.20 7.58
N PRO A 30 -11.30 -9.94 7.46
CA PRO A 30 -9.94 -9.50 7.75
C PRO A 30 -9.74 -9.10 9.23
N PHE A 31 -8.72 -9.67 9.88
CA PHE A 31 -8.42 -9.45 11.30
C PHE A 31 -7.96 -8.01 11.64
N CYS A 32 -7.68 -7.18 10.62
CA CYS A 32 -7.43 -5.76 10.81
C CYS A 32 -8.67 -4.98 11.27
N LEU A 33 -9.86 -5.57 11.20
CA LEU A 33 -11.10 -4.96 11.68
C LEU A 33 -11.40 -5.25 13.15
N VAL A 34 -10.73 -6.23 13.78
CA VAL A 34 -11.07 -6.68 15.14
C VAL A 34 -10.72 -5.66 16.21
N ASN A 35 -9.61 -4.92 16.04
CA ASN A 35 -9.15 -3.89 16.97
C ASN A 35 -9.23 -2.51 16.28
N GLY A 36 -10.44 -2.18 15.81
CA GLY A 36 -10.68 -1.03 14.93
C GLY A 36 -10.90 0.30 15.64
N ASP A 37 -10.96 0.32 16.97
CA ASP A 37 -11.21 1.53 17.75
C ASP A 37 -9.91 2.33 17.97
N GLY A 38 -10.04 3.66 18.11
CA GLY A 38 -8.98 4.64 17.81
C GLY A 38 -7.59 4.36 18.42
N ASP A 39 -7.54 3.87 19.65
CA ASP A 39 -6.29 3.62 20.39
C ASP A 39 -5.53 2.39 19.84
N ASP A 40 -6.23 1.30 19.54
CA ASP A 40 -5.61 0.04 19.09
C ASP A 40 -4.97 0.14 17.69
N THR A 41 -5.43 1.09 16.86
CA THR A 41 -4.84 1.31 15.53
C THR A 41 -3.44 1.92 15.60
N LEU A 42 -3.10 2.53 16.73
CA LEU A 42 -1.79 3.12 17.02
C LEU A 42 -0.84 2.10 17.68
N GLU A 43 -1.37 1.01 18.25
CA GLU A 43 -0.61 0.05 19.05
C GLU A 43 -0.03 -1.14 18.25
N ARG A 44 -0.35 -1.26 16.95
CA ARG A 44 0.20 -2.33 16.10
C ARG A 44 1.66 -2.06 15.70
N GLY A 45 2.59 -2.09 16.66
CA GLY A 45 4.02 -1.85 16.42
C GLY A 45 4.93 -2.18 17.61
N ARG A 46 6.11 -2.75 17.35
CA ARG A 46 7.15 -2.97 18.38
C ARG A 46 8.07 -1.74 18.44
N GLY A 47 7.88 -0.86 19.42
CA GLY A 47 8.78 0.27 19.70
C GLY A 47 8.21 1.11 20.84
N GLY A 48 9.06 1.53 21.79
CA GLY A 48 8.64 2.20 23.04
C GLY A 48 7.51 3.22 22.84
N GLU A 49 6.42 3.01 23.58
CA GLU A 49 5.08 3.58 23.38
C GLU A 49 5.12 5.09 23.09
N ALA A 50 5.89 5.86 23.86
CA ALA A 50 5.91 7.32 23.75
C ALA A 50 6.48 7.84 22.41
N ALA A 51 7.55 7.22 21.89
CA ALA A 51 8.17 7.67 20.64
C ALA A 51 7.34 7.25 19.41
N ALA A 52 6.74 6.06 19.47
CA ALA A 52 5.82 5.58 18.44
C ALA A 52 4.54 6.43 18.39
N ALA A 53 3.97 6.78 19.56
CA ALA A 53 2.81 7.65 19.66
C ALA A 53 3.09 9.07 19.14
N ALA A 54 4.26 9.64 19.46
CA ALA A 54 4.66 10.96 18.96
C ALA A 54 4.79 10.98 17.42
N GLU A 55 5.41 9.95 16.84
CA GLU A 55 5.53 9.83 15.39
C GLU A 55 4.17 9.60 14.71
N ALA A 56 3.31 8.77 15.32
CA ALA A 56 1.93 8.60 14.86
C ALA A 56 1.17 9.93 14.84
N ALA A 57 1.22 10.70 15.93
CA ALA A 57 0.60 12.02 16.02
C ALA A 57 1.16 13.00 14.98
N ARG A 58 2.48 12.98 14.73
CA ARG A 58 3.13 13.79 13.68
C ARG A 58 2.59 13.43 12.29
N VAL A 59 2.47 12.15 11.97
CA VAL A 59 1.97 11.68 10.67
C VAL A 59 0.51 12.09 10.47
N LEU A 60 -0.34 11.82 11.46
CA LEU A 60 -1.77 12.15 11.37
C LEU A 60 -2.00 13.66 11.25
N LYS A 61 -1.30 14.47 12.06
CA LYS A 61 -1.37 15.94 11.97
C LYS A 61 -0.93 16.47 10.61
N TRP A 62 0.06 15.84 9.98
CA TRP A 62 0.47 16.21 8.63
C TRP A 62 -0.61 15.87 7.60
N LEU A 63 -1.24 14.70 7.73
CA LEU A 63 -2.35 14.28 6.87
C LEU A 63 -3.57 15.19 6.98
N ASP A 64 -3.88 15.72 8.17
CA ASP A 64 -4.95 16.71 8.39
C ASP A 64 -4.79 17.97 7.52
N THR A 65 -3.57 18.29 7.10
CA THR A 65 -3.30 19.46 6.24
C THR A 65 -3.58 19.22 4.76
N LYS A 66 -3.92 18.00 4.37
CA LYS A 66 -4.03 17.59 2.96
C LYS A 66 -5.48 17.42 2.53
N PRO A 67 -5.82 17.78 1.27
CA PRO A 67 -7.13 17.47 0.71
C PRO A 67 -7.47 15.98 0.77
N ALA A 68 -8.76 15.67 0.76
CA ALA A 68 -9.22 14.29 0.69
C ALA A 68 -8.67 13.59 -0.57
N ARG A 69 -8.22 12.35 -0.42
CA ARG A 69 -7.68 11.50 -1.49
C ARG A 69 -6.53 12.12 -2.29
N SER A 70 -5.72 12.97 -1.68
CA SER A 70 -4.58 13.63 -2.34
C SER A 70 -3.21 13.10 -1.93
N VAL A 71 -3.15 12.10 -1.04
CA VAL A 71 -1.91 11.53 -0.48
C VAL A 71 -1.70 10.11 -0.95
N VAL A 72 -0.48 9.82 -1.41
CA VAL A 72 0.01 8.47 -1.68
C VAL A 72 0.74 7.96 -0.44
N TYR A 73 0.24 6.87 0.15
CA TYR A 73 0.96 6.18 1.21
C TYR A 73 1.91 5.14 0.60
N VAL A 74 3.16 5.08 1.04
CA VAL A 74 4.18 4.18 0.50
C VAL A 74 4.80 3.39 1.65
N CYS A 75 4.55 2.07 1.68
CA CYS A 75 5.10 1.19 2.71
C CYS A 75 5.29 -0.24 2.18
N PHE A 76 6.52 -0.74 2.31
CA PHE A 76 6.90 -2.09 1.88
C PHE A 76 7.03 -3.08 3.05
N GLY A 77 6.55 -2.72 4.25
CA GLY A 77 6.63 -3.55 5.44
C GLY A 77 8.05 -3.68 6.01
N SER A 78 8.17 -4.47 7.08
CA SER A 78 9.41 -4.61 7.86
C SER A 78 10.40 -5.63 7.29
N LEU A 79 9.93 -6.56 6.45
CA LEU A 79 10.75 -7.64 5.87
C LEU A 79 11.42 -7.24 4.56
N THR A 80 10.86 -6.27 3.85
CA THR A 80 11.39 -5.83 2.56
C THR A 80 12.62 -4.97 2.76
N ARG A 81 13.67 -5.23 1.97
CA ARG A 81 14.89 -4.43 1.90
C ARG A 81 15.21 -4.18 0.44
N PHE A 82 15.42 -2.91 0.10
CA PHE A 82 15.86 -2.49 -1.22
C PHE A 82 17.32 -2.06 -1.18
N PRO A 83 18.07 -2.22 -2.29
CA PRO A 83 19.36 -1.58 -2.45
C PRO A 83 19.27 -0.06 -2.27
N LEU A 84 20.34 0.57 -1.77
CA LEU A 84 20.36 2.01 -1.49
C LEU A 84 20.01 2.85 -2.71
N GLU A 85 20.51 2.46 -3.89
CA GLU A 85 20.21 3.10 -5.17
C GLU A 85 18.70 3.13 -5.43
N GLN A 86 18.02 1.99 -5.26
CA GLN A 86 16.57 1.91 -5.45
C GLN A 86 15.79 2.72 -4.41
N VAL A 87 16.27 2.79 -3.16
CA VAL A 87 15.69 3.66 -2.13
C VAL A 87 15.82 5.13 -2.54
N SER A 88 16.99 5.53 -3.05
CA SER A 88 17.23 6.90 -3.52
C SER A 88 16.34 7.26 -4.71
N GLU A 89 16.28 6.39 -5.73
CA GLU A 89 15.43 6.58 -6.92
C GLU A 89 13.94 6.63 -6.55
N LEU A 90 13.49 5.80 -5.61
CA LEU A 90 12.12 5.86 -5.11
C LEU A 90 11.83 7.21 -4.45
N GLY A 91 12.73 7.69 -3.59
CA GLY A 91 12.55 8.98 -2.91
C GLY A 91 12.51 10.16 -3.88
N MET A 92 13.45 10.22 -4.84
CA MET A 92 13.47 11.27 -5.86
C MET A 92 12.28 11.17 -6.82
N GLY A 93 11.92 9.96 -7.26
CA GLY A 93 10.75 9.74 -8.12
C GLY A 93 9.44 10.18 -7.44
N LEU A 94 9.30 9.97 -6.12
CA LEU A 94 8.18 10.50 -5.36
C LEU A 94 8.18 12.03 -5.32
N ALA A 95 9.35 12.65 -5.11
CA ALA A 95 9.46 14.10 -5.11
C ALA A 95 9.06 14.72 -6.45
N ASP A 96 9.55 14.14 -7.54
CA ASP A 96 9.32 14.55 -8.93
C ASP A 96 7.89 14.29 -9.41
N SER A 97 7.17 13.33 -8.79
CA SER A 97 5.79 13.00 -9.16
C SER A 97 4.77 14.13 -8.96
N GLY A 98 5.12 15.18 -8.21
CA GLY A 98 4.19 16.25 -7.84
C GLY A 98 3.13 15.87 -6.79
N ALA A 99 2.98 14.58 -6.46
CA ALA A 99 2.01 14.11 -5.48
C ALA A 99 2.38 14.53 -4.03
N ASN A 100 1.39 14.52 -3.14
CA ASN A 100 1.66 14.46 -1.70
C ASN A 100 1.90 13.00 -1.31
N PHE A 101 2.85 12.73 -0.42
CA PHE A 101 3.14 11.36 -0.03
C PHE A 101 3.62 11.23 1.41
N VAL A 102 3.28 10.09 2.01
CA VAL A 102 3.90 9.59 3.24
C VAL A 102 4.69 8.35 2.87
N TRP A 103 6.01 8.39 3.06
CA TRP A 103 6.91 7.30 2.72
C TRP A 103 7.55 6.70 3.96
N VAL A 104 7.23 5.43 4.22
CA VAL A 104 7.78 4.66 5.35
C VAL A 104 9.00 3.88 4.90
N VAL A 105 10.14 4.20 5.49
CA VAL A 105 11.40 3.48 5.30
C VAL A 105 11.59 2.55 6.50
N GLY A 106 11.30 1.26 6.32
CA GLY A 106 11.28 0.28 7.41
C GLY A 106 12.64 0.06 8.09
N ASP A 107 13.75 0.33 7.40
CA ASP A 107 15.09 0.29 7.97
C ASP A 107 15.51 1.68 8.49
N LYS A 108 15.56 1.79 9.82
CA LYS A 108 15.94 3.04 10.51
C LYS A 108 17.38 3.46 10.23
N ASN A 109 18.25 2.51 9.85
CA ASN A 109 19.68 2.71 9.71
C ASN A 109 20.10 3.02 8.27
N VAL A 110 19.16 3.25 7.35
CA VAL A 110 19.50 3.69 5.98
C VAL A 110 20.25 5.02 6.07
N PRO A 111 21.55 5.06 5.73
CA PRO A 111 22.43 6.15 6.10
C PRO A 111 22.19 7.43 5.29
N LEU A 112 21.70 7.29 4.05
CA LEU A 112 21.53 8.40 3.11
C LEU A 112 20.18 8.26 2.42
N LEU A 113 19.20 9.02 2.91
CA LEU A 113 17.97 9.26 2.15
C LEU A 113 18.12 10.60 1.41
N PRO A 114 17.50 10.76 0.24
CA PRO A 114 17.40 12.06 -0.41
C PRO A 114 16.74 13.08 0.52
N ASP A 115 17.10 14.36 0.36
CA ASP A 115 16.49 15.46 1.10
C ASP A 115 15.09 15.74 0.55
N ILE A 116 14.11 15.00 1.07
CA ILE A 116 12.71 15.09 0.65
C ILE A 116 12.09 16.43 1.06
N ASP A 117 12.52 17.03 2.17
CA ASP A 117 12.00 18.32 2.60
C ASP A 117 12.39 19.42 1.60
N ALA A 118 13.61 19.37 1.04
CA ALA A 118 14.05 20.28 -0.02
C ALA A 118 13.45 19.92 -1.40
N ALA A 119 13.39 18.63 -1.75
CA ALA A 119 12.93 18.18 -3.07
C ALA A 119 11.39 18.25 -3.24
N ALA A 120 10.64 18.08 -2.16
CA ALA A 120 9.17 18.08 -2.16
C ALA A 120 8.60 18.90 -1.00
N PRO A 121 8.92 20.21 -0.93
CA PRO A 121 8.61 21.05 0.22
C PRO A 121 7.11 21.06 0.51
N GLY A 122 6.75 20.61 1.72
CA GLY A 122 5.37 20.50 2.18
C GLY A 122 4.55 19.38 1.54
N ARG A 123 5.09 18.62 0.58
CA ARG A 123 4.41 17.52 -0.13
C ARG A 123 4.86 16.13 0.33
N GLY A 124 6.13 15.97 0.72
CA GLY A 124 6.66 14.70 1.21
C GLY A 124 6.77 14.62 2.72
N LEU A 125 6.42 13.48 3.32
CA LEU A 125 6.73 13.15 4.71
C LEU A 125 7.42 11.78 4.76
N VAL A 126 8.65 11.75 5.27
CA VAL A 126 9.40 10.50 5.49
C VAL A 126 9.24 10.03 6.93
N VAL A 127 8.90 8.75 7.11
CA VAL A 127 8.77 8.08 8.41
C VAL A 127 9.79 6.96 8.48
N ARG A 128 10.60 6.91 9.53
CA ARG A 128 11.65 5.89 9.68
C ARG A 128 11.25 4.80 10.67
N GLY A 129 11.28 3.56 10.21
CA GLY A 129 10.96 2.37 10.97
C GLY A 129 9.48 2.03 10.95
N TRP A 130 8.70 2.64 11.83
CA TRP A 130 7.30 2.25 12.06
C TRP A 130 6.34 3.43 11.86
N ALA A 131 5.17 3.13 11.29
CA ALA A 131 4.06 4.06 11.11
C ALA A 131 2.75 3.39 11.52
N PRO A 132 1.74 4.14 12.00
CA PRO A 132 0.41 3.61 12.34
C PRO A 132 -0.38 3.29 11.06
N GLN A 133 0.03 2.25 10.32
CA GLN A 133 -0.44 1.95 8.96
C GLN A 133 -1.97 1.91 8.85
N VAL A 134 -2.65 1.27 9.81
CA VAL A 134 -4.12 1.20 9.82
C VAL A 134 -4.74 2.59 9.94
N ALA A 135 -4.22 3.44 10.83
CA ALA A 135 -4.71 4.82 11.01
C ALA A 135 -4.43 5.68 9.76
N VAL A 136 -3.24 5.54 9.17
CA VAL A 136 -2.88 6.23 7.93
C VAL A 136 -3.82 5.84 6.79
N LEU A 137 -4.03 4.54 6.55
CA LEU A 137 -4.89 4.06 5.47
C LEU A 137 -6.35 4.49 5.63
N ARG A 138 -6.84 4.62 6.87
CA ARG A 138 -8.21 5.09 7.15
C ARG A 138 -8.36 6.61 7.05
N HIS A 139 -7.26 7.36 7.00
CA HIS A 139 -7.31 8.82 6.96
C HIS A 139 -7.86 9.31 5.61
N ALA A 140 -8.79 10.27 5.64
CA ALA A 140 -9.50 10.74 4.45
C ALA A 140 -8.60 11.32 3.35
N ALA A 141 -7.43 11.84 3.74
CA ALA A 141 -6.41 12.35 2.81
C ALA A 141 -5.76 11.25 1.95
N VAL A 142 -5.73 9.99 2.40
CA VAL A 142 -5.06 8.91 1.67
C VAL A 142 -5.92 8.46 0.49
N GLY A 143 -5.36 8.59 -0.71
CA GLY A 143 -6.02 8.25 -1.97
C GLY A 143 -5.48 6.99 -2.64
N ALA A 144 -4.25 6.58 -2.32
CA ALA A 144 -3.62 5.38 -2.87
C ALA A 144 -2.56 4.81 -1.93
N PHE A 145 -2.27 3.53 -2.09
CA PHE A 145 -1.27 2.81 -1.30
C PHE A 145 -0.29 2.03 -2.19
N VAL A 146 0.99 2.38 -2.14
CA VAL A 146 2.08 1.61 -2.75
C VAL A 146 2.58 0.57 -1.76
N THR A 147 2.52 -0.70 -2.14
CA THR A 147 2.93 -1.78 -1.26
C THR A 147 3.53 -2.99 -1.98
N HIS A 148 4.39 -3.70 -1.26
CA HIS A 148 4.90 -5.02 -1.62
C HIS A 148 3.84 -6.13 -1.72
N CYS A 149 2.56 -5.84 -1.49
CA CYS A 149 1.48 -6.83 -1.58
C CYS A 149 1.53 -7.96 -0.55
N GLY A 150 2.15 -7.76 0.61
CA GLY A 150 1.96 -8.67 1.74
C GLY A 150 0.48 -8.74 2.15
N TRP A 151 -0.01 -9.93 2.52
CA TRP A 151 -1.45 -10.15 2.73
C TRP A 151 -2.07 -9.21 3.79
N GLY A 152 -1.36 -8.93 4.87
CA GLY A 152 -1.79 -7.95 5.89
C GLY A 152 -2.02 -6.56 5.29
N ALA A 153 -1.06 -6.05 4.52
CA ALA A 153 -1.15 -4.75 3.87
C ALA A 153 -2.30 -4.69 2.85
N VAL A 154 -2.50 -5.75 2.06
CA VAL A 154 -3.60 -5.86 1.09
C VAL A 154 -4.96 -5.83 1.78
N THR A 155 -5.12 -6.60 2.85
CA THR A 155 -6.41 -6.65 3.59
C THR A 155 -6.71 -5.36 4.33
N GLU A 156 -5.71 -4.67 4.86
CA GLU A 156 -5.86 -3.34 5.46
C GLU A 156 -6.27 -2.27 4.44
N ALA A 157 -5.66 -2.28 3.26
CA ALA A 157 -6.03 -1.38 2.16
C ALA A 157 -7.46 -1.62 1.69
N ALA A 158 -7.84 -2.89 1.51
CA ALA A 158 -9.19 -3.28 1.13
C ALA A 158 -10.22 -2.87 2.19
N ALA A 159 -9.91 -3.06 3.47
CA ALA A 159 -10.77 -2.64 4.59
C ALA A 159 -10.94 -1.11 4.64
N ALA A 160 -9.91 -0.34 4.30
CA ALA A 160 -9.96 1.12 4.22
C ALA A 160 -10.57 1.65 2.90
N GLY A 161 -10.80 0.79 1.91
CA GLY A 161 -11.26 1.21 0.58
C GLY A 161 -10.21 1.99 -0.22
N VAL A 162 -8.93 1.80 0.09
CA VAL A 162 -7.80 2.48 -0.57
C VAL A 162 -7.27 1.61 -1.71
N PRO A 163 -7.16 2.14 -2.94
CA PRO A 163 -6.63 1.40 -4.06
C PRO A 163 -5.11 1.18 -3.94
N VAL A 164 -4.62 0.04 -4.46
CA VAL A 164 -3.23 -0.42 -4.29
C VAL A 164 -2.42 -0.28 -5.57
N LEU A 165 -1.26 0.37 -5.48
CA LEU A 165 -0.18 0.23 -6.45
C LEU A 165 0.68 -0.95 -6.00
N ALA A 166 0.53 -2.07 -6.69
CA ALA A 166 1.20 -3.32 -6.35
C ALA A 166 2.64 -3.32 -6.87
N TRP A 167 3.59 -3.56 -5.96
CA TRP A 167 5.00 -3.71 -6.29
C TRP A 167 5.58 -4.92 -5.53
N PRO A 168 5.21 -6.16 -5.92
CA PRO A 168 5.67 -7.36 -5.24
C PRO A 168 7.19 -7.51 -5.30
N VAL A 169 7.75 -8.12 -4.26
CA VAL A 169 9.20 -8.32 -4.10
C VAL A 169 9.55 -9.81 -3.95
N PHE A 170 8.82 -10.56 -3.13
CA PHE A 170 9.12 -11.98 -2.85
C PHE A 170 7.90 -12.78 -2.37
N ALA A 171 8.07 -14.09 -2.13
CA ALA A 171 7.05 -14.98 -1.56
C ALA A 171 5.70 -14.94 -2.32
N GLU A 172 4.58 -14.88 -1.60
CA GLU A 172 3.23 -14.95 -2.14
C GLU A 172 2.74 -13.63 -2.76
N GLN A 173 3.56 -12.58 -2.70
CA GLN A 173 3.19 -11.21 -3.08
C GLN A 173 2.76 -11.09 -4.54
N PHE A 174 3.35 -11.87 -5.44
CA PHE A 174 2.97 -11.91 -6.86
C PHE A 174 1.56 -12.50 -7.06
N TYR A 175 1.16 -13.48 -6.26
CA TYR A 175 -0.21 -14.00 -6.29
C TYR A 175 -1.20 -12.98 -5.72
N ASN A 176 -0.80 -12.26 -4.66
CA ASN A 176 -1.62 -11.19 -4.08
C ASN A 176 -1.80 -10.02 -5.05
N GLU A 177 -0.77 -9.64 -5.80
CA GLU A 177 -0.88 -8.66 -6.89
C GLU A 177 -1.92 -9.12 -7.91
N ALA A 178 -1.81 -10.35 -8.43
CA ALA A 178 -2.74 -10.87 -9.42
C ALA A 178 -4.19 -10.83 -8.92
N LEU A 179 -4.41 -11.12 -7.63
CA LEU A 179 -5.73 -10.99 -7.00
C LEU A 179 -6.23 -9.54 -6.95
N VAL A 180 -5.39 -8.61 -6.51
CA VAL A 180 -5.78 -7.20 -6.28
C VAL A 180 -5.97 -6.44 -7.60
N VAL A 181 -5.05 -6.63 -8.54
CA VAL A 181 -5.02 -5.96 -9.85
C VAL A 181 -5.95 -6.65 -10.83
N GLY A 182 -5.89 -7.98 -10.91
CA GLY A 182 -6.59 -8.77 -11.94
C GLY A 182 -8.03 -9.11 -11.59
N LEU A 183 -8.32 -9.47 -10.33
CA LEU A 183 -9.63 -10.02 -9.94
C LEU A 183 -10.50 -9.03 -9.15
N ALA A 184 -9.90 -8.25 -8.26
CA ALA A 184 -10.63 -7.31 -7.40
C ALA A 184 -10.84 -5.93 -8.03
N GLY A 185 -10.08 -5.57 -9.08
CA GLY A 185 -10.13 -4.24 -9.70
C GLY A 185 -9.79 -3.10 -8.73
N GLY A 186 -9.02 -3.43 -7.68
CA GLY A 186 -8.64 -2.56 -6.59
C GLY A 186 -7.21 -2.02 -6.70
N GLY A 187 -6.49 -2.34 -7.78
CA GLY A 187 -5.09 -1.97 -7.92
C GLY A 187 -4.57 -1.84 -9.34
N LEU A 188 -3.34 -1.31 -9.46
CA LEU A 188 -2.48 -1.35 -10.65
C LEU A 188 -1.17 -2.04 -10.27
N GLY A 189 -0.62 -2.88 -11.14
CA GLY A 189 0.67 -3.56 -10.97
C GLY A 189 1.83 -2.71 -11.48
N LEU A 190 3.01 -2.87 -10.89
CA LEU A 190 4.27 -2.31 -11.40
C LEU A 190 5.14 -3.43 -11.96
N GLU A 191 5.27 -3.44 -13.29
CA GLU A 191 6.05 -4.42 -14.02
C GLU A 191 7.37 -3.80 -14.50
N ARG A 192 8.44 -4.58 -14.45
CA ARG A 192 9.70 -4.20 -15.06
C ARG A 192 9.55 -4.34 -16.57
N GLY A 193 9.71 -3.24 -17.30
CA GLY A 193 9.63 -3.22 -18.75
C GLY A 193 10.89 -3.78 -19.41
N ASP A 194 10.69 -4.57 -20.46
CA ASP A 194 11.75 -5.26 -21.23
C ASP A 194 12.60 -4.33 -22.12
N GLY A 195 12.52 -3.02 -21.92
CA GLY A 195 13.26 -2.05 -22.71
C GLY A 195 14.75 -2.01 -22.33
N PRO A 196 15.63 -1.53 -23.24
CA PRO A 196 17.08 -1.47 -23.03
C PRO A 196 17.53 -0.59 -21.86
N ARG A 197 16.62 0.21 -21.27
CA ARG A 197 16.87 1.03 -20.07
C ARG A 197 16.22 0.47 -18.78
N GLY A 198 15.49 -0.65 -18.85
CA GLY A 198 14.83 -1.27 -17.70
C GLY A 198 13.94 -0.30 -16.89
N GLY A 199 12.92 0.28 -17.52
CA GLY A 199 11.95 1.16 -16.85
C GLY A 199 10.77 0.39 -16.25
N TRP A 200 9.97 1.01 -15.38
CA TRP A 200 8.75 0.40 -14.82
C TRP A 200 7.51 0.80 -15.63
N ARG A 201 6.55 -0.12 -15.78
CA ARG A 201 5.26 0.12 -16.45
C ARG A 201 4.11 -0.26 -15.52
N LEU A 202 3.00 0.45 -15.66
CA LEU A 202 1.75 0.12 -14.97
C LEU A 202 1.00 -0.98 -15.73
N SER A 203 0.51 -2.00 -15.02
CA SER A 203 -0.38 -3.02 -15.55
C SER A 203 -1.73 -3.03 -14.80
N GLY A 204 -2.80 -3.52 -15.46
CA GLY A 204 -4.15 -3.57 -14.91
C GLY A 204 -5.15 -2.58 -15.54
N ARG A 205 -6.40 -2.58 -15.06
CA ARG A 205 -7.46 -1.69 -15.56
C ARG A 205 -7.54 -0.42 -14.70
N SER A 206 -7.16 0.72 -15.26
CA SER A 206 -7.39 2.03 -14.63
C SER A 206 -8.86 2.46 -14.81
N GLY A 207 -9.69 2.23 -13.80
CA GLY A 207 -10.94 2.99 -13.66
C GLY A 207 -10.63 4.44 -13.24
N GLY A 208 -11.58 5.37 -13.38
CA GLY A 208 -11.42 6.81 -13.04
C GLY A 208 -11.03 7.15 -11.59
N ARG A 209 -10.81 6.15 -10.73
CA ARG A 209 -10.28 6.28 -9.36
C ARG A 209 -8.79 6.68 -9.31
N TRP A 210 -8.05 6.53 -10.41
CA TRP A 210 -6.63 6.86 -10.52
C TRP A 210 -6.34 8.23 -11.16
N ALA A 211 -7.37 8.99 -11.54
CA ALA A 211 -7.21 10.25 -12.27
C ALA A 211 -6.27 11.25 -11.56
N PHE A 212 -6.34 11.35 -10.23
CA PHE A 212 -5.46 12.22 -9.45
C PHE A 212 -3.97 11.84 -9.48
N LEU A 213 -3.65 10.58 -9.82
CA LEU A 213 -2.29 10.06 -9.98
C LEU A 213 -1.80 10.15 -11.43
N LEU A 214 -2.71 10.27 -12.40
CA LEU A 214 -2.41 10.20 -13.84
C LEU A 214 -2.54 11.56 -14.56
N ASP A 215 -3.26 12.54 -14.00
CA ASP A 215 -3.50 13.86 -14.59
C ASP A 215 -2.38 14.90 -14.30
N GLY A 216 -1.19 14.44 -13.90
CA GLY A 216 -0.01 15.28 -13.67
C GLY A 216 1.04 15.25 -14.80
N GLN A 217 0.69 14.69 -15.97
CA GLN A 217 1.55 14.65 -17.16
C GLN A 217 1.34 15.87 -18.06
#